data_AF-A0A9W4SR13-F1
#
_entry.id   AF-A0A9W4SR13-F1
#
_cell.length_a   1.000
_cell.length_b   1.000
_cell.length_c   1.000
_cell.angle_alpha   90.00
_cell.angle_beta   90.00
_cell.angle_gamma   90.00
#
_symmetry.space_group_name_H-M   'P 1'
#
loop_
_entity.id
_entity.type
_entity.pdbx_description
1 polymer ?
#
loop_
_entity_poly.entity_id
_entity_poly.type
_entity_poly.pdbx_seq_one_letter_code
_entity_poly.pdbx_strand_id
1 'polypeptide(L)'
;MAENASLAYYNRVCFLNIHKEHGPWIGLRAVITLDMKGPPNSSQLFPELKNPYPEGDKLLESKMQEIFGSMNHHYHQQPDNPDGNNFLDMKLEIKNEWYKFVELRDIASGFMNKKSLDNWRYSEDQMEYHYTNSIEFLNKLINLTRKEN
;
A
#
# COMPACT_ATOMS: atom_id res chain seq x y z
N MET A 1 -7.38 -7.88 7.43
CA MET A 1 -7.83 -9.11 6.74
C MET A 1 -6.66 -9.88 6.12
N ALA A 2 -5.82 -9.27 5.29
CA ALA A 2 -4.65 -9.96 4.70
C ALA A 2 -3.69 -10.54 5.77
N GLU A 3 -3.44 -9.80 6.85
CA GLU A 3 -2.67 -10.28 8.00
C GLU A 3 -3.30 -11.50 8.68
N ASN A 4 -4.62 -11.46 8.95
CA ASN A 4 -5.35 -12.57 9.57
C ASN A 4 -5.38 -13.84 8.68
N ALA A 5 -5.24 -13.68 7.37
CA ALA A 5 -5.11 -14.77 6.41
C ALA A 5 -3.64 -15.18 6.17
N SER A 6 -2.71 -14.61 6.95
CA SER A 6 -1.27 -14.81 6.86
C SER A 6 -0.67 -14.58 5.47
N LEU A 7 -1.27 -13.67 4.71
CA LEU A 7 -0.80 -13.27 3.39
C LEU A 7 0.29 -12.20 3.49
N ALA A 8 0.04 -11.13 4.24
CA ALA A 8 0.95 -10.00 4.36
C ALA A 8 0.84 -9.34 5.74
N TYR A 9 1.99 -9.02 6.34
CA TYR A 9 2.05 -8.41 7.67
C TYR A 9 1.52 -6.98 7.59
N TYR A 10 0.63 -6.57 8.50
CA TYR A 10 0.17 -5.19 8.52
C TYR A 10 1.10 -4.36 9.40
N ASN A 11 1.94 -3.53 8.76
CA ASN A 11 2.79 -2.62 9.51
C ASN A 11 1.95 -1.44 10.03
N ARG A 12 1.76 -1.38 11.34
CA ARG A 12 0.94 -0.35 12.02
C ARG A 12 1.57 1.05 11.98
N VAL A 13 2.86 1.17 11.71
CA VAL A 13 3.55 2.46 11.57
C VAL A 13 3.15 3.16 10.28
N CYS A 14 3.21 2.44 9.16
CA CYS A 14 2.98 3.02 7.83
C CYS A 14 1.66 2.60 7.19
N PHE A 15 0.86 1.77 7.87
CA PHE A 15 -0.45 1.30 7.44
C PHE A 15 -0.43 0.51 6.11
N LEU A 16 0.74 -0.06 5.76
CA LEU A 16 0.91 -0.92 4.60
C LEU A 16 0.85 -2.41 4.98
N ASN A 17 0.26 -3.21 4.10
CA ASN A 17 0.44 -4.67 4.15
C ASN A 17 1.74 -5.01 3.41
N ILE A 18 2.65 -5.74 4.06
CA ILE A 18 3.98 -6.08 3.56
C ILE A 18 4.06 -7.60 3.37
N HIS A 19 4.14 -8.04 2.11
CA HIS A 19 4.40 -9.45 1.77
C HIS A 19 5.88 -9.77 1.98
N LYS A 20 6.18 -10.95 2.53
CA LYS A 20 7.56 -11.38 2.80
C LYS A 20 8.44 -11.50 1.54
N GLU A 21 7.85 -11.64 0.35
CA GLU A 21 8.58 -11.81 -0.93
C GLU A 21 8.39 -10.63 -1.88
N HIS A 22 7.26 -9.93 -1.81
CA HIS A 22 6.87 -8.89 -2.76
C HIS A 22 6.89 -7.49 -2.11
N GLY A 23 7.19 -7.43 -0.81
CA GLY A 23 7.13 -6.20 -0.04
C GLY A 23 5.73 -5.59 -0.05
N PRO A 24 5.62 -4.25 0.00
CA PRO A 24 4.36 -3.53 -0.13
C PRO A 24 3.91 -3.39 -1.59
N TRP A 25 4.59 -3.99 -2.57
CA TRP A 25 4.26 -3.88 -4.01
C TRP A 25 3.18 -4.88 -4.42
N ILE A 26 2.11 -4.94 -3.62
CA ILE A 26 0.96 -5.81 -3.82
C ILE A 26 -0.33 -4.99 -3.82
N GLY A 27 -1.29 -5.41 -4.65
CA GLY A 27 -2.66 -4.92 -4.62
C GLY A 27 -3.60 -6.02 -4.15
N LEU A 28 -4.16 -5.88 -2.94
CA LEU A 28 -5.22 -6.77 -2.47
C LEU A 28 -6.51 -6.46 -3.25
N ARG A 29 -7.13 -7.47 -3.84
CA ARG A 29 -8.24 -7.26 -4.81
C ARG A 29 -9.60 -7.68 -4.28
N ALA A 30 -9.71 -8.91 -3.79
CA ALA A 30 -11.00 -9.50 -3.48
C ALA A 30 -10.89 -10.41 -2.25
N VAL A 31 -12.03 -10.54 -1.59
CA VAL A 31 -12.27 -11.45 -0.47
C VAL A 31 -13.43 -12.31 -0.90
N ILE A 32 -13.25 -13.62 -0.88
CA ILE A 32 -14.29 -14.57 -1.22
C ILE A 32 -14.85 -15.11 0.09
N THR A 33 -16.13 -14.88 0.32
CA THR A 33 -16.88 -15.46 1.43
C THR A 33 -17.75 -16.59 0.90
N LEU A 34 -17.69 -17.73 1.56
CA LEU A 34 -18.51 -18.89 1.23
C LEU A 34 -19.54 -19.07 2.36
N ASP A 35 -20.81 -19.14 1.99
CA ASP A 35 -21.90 -19.43 2.93
C ASP A 35 -21.94 -20.93 3.22
N MET A 36 -21.02 -21.37 4.08
CA MET A 36 -20.92 -22.74 4.54
C MET A 36 -20.38 -22.77 5.96
N LYS A 37 -20.56 -23.90 6.64
CA LYS A 37 -20.02 -24.07 7.99
C LYS A 37 -18.49 -23.99 7.93
N GLY A 38 -17.94 -22.93 8.53
CA GLY A 38 -16.52 -22.76 8.70
C GLY A 38 -15.94 -23.67 9.79
N PRO A 39 -14.61 -23.79 9.87
CA PRO A 39 -13.94 -24.39 11.03
C PRO A 39 -14.28 -23.62 12.31
N PRO A 40 -14.14 -24.23 13.50
CA PRO A 40 -14.36 -23.54 14.77
C PRO A 40 -13.45 -22.30 14.91
N ASN A 41 -13.97 -21.21 15.46
CA ASN A 41 -13.23 -19.96 15.69
C ASN A 41 -12.01 -20.11 16.64
N SER A 42 -11.96 -21.19 17.43
CA SER A 42 -10.81 -21.54 18.27
C SER A 42 -9.63 -22.13 17.48
N SER A 43 -9.83 -22.47 16.21
CA SER A 43 -8.78 -23.04 15.38
C SER A 43 -7.82 -21.95 14.95
N GLN A 44 -6.54 -22.07 15.31
CA GLN A 44 -5.49 -21.28 14.66
C GLN A 44 -5.25 -21.85 13.26
N LEU A 45 -5.97 -21.32 12.27
CA LEU A 45 -5.90 -21.79 10.89
C LEU A 45 -4.66 -21.28 10.16
N PHE A 46 -4.13 -20.13 10.57
CA PHE A 46 -3.05 -19.47 9.89
C PHE A 46 -1.95 -19.03 10.87
N PRO A 47 -0.67 -19.07 10.45
CA PRO A 47 0.45 -18.70 11.30
C PRO A 47 0.50 -17.19 11.56
N GLU A 48 0.92 -16.77 12.75
CA GLU A 48 1.14 -15.35 13.00
C GLU A 48 2.28 -14.82 12.12
N LEU A 49 2.05 -13.67 11.47
CA LEU A 49 3.07 -13.01 10.67
C LEU A 49 3.92 -12.09 11.53
N LYS A 50 5.21 -11.99 11.18
CA LYS A 50 6.15 -11.06 11.79
C LYS A 50 6.45 -9.92 10.82
N ASN A 51 6.82 -8.76 11.35
CA ASN A 51 7.34 -7.65 10.55
C ASN A 51 8.56 -8.13 9.76
N PRO A 52 8.54 -8.09 8.40
CA PRO A 52 9.70 -8.46 7.60
C PRO A 52 10.89 -7.50 7.75
N TYR A 53 10.64 -6.27 8.22
CA TYR A 53 11.67 -5.23 8.32
C TYR A 53 11.48 -4.31 9.55
N PRO A 54 11.63 -4.84 10.78
CA PRO A 54 11.46 -4.07 12.00
C PRO A 54 12.49 -2.94 12.15
N GLU A 55 13.69 -3.07 11.57
CA GLU A 55 14.72 -2.04 11.63
C GLU A 55 14.32 -0.75 10.87
N GLY A 56 13.39 -0.88 9.91
CA GLY A 56 12.87 0.24 9.12
C GLY A 56 11.81 1.08 9.82
N ASP A 57 11.24 0.61 10.94
CA ASP A 57 10.06 1.24 11.55
C ASP A 57 10.33 2.71 11.95
N LYS A 58 11.53 3.05 12.45
CA LYS A 58 11.88 4.45 12.77
C LYS A 58 11.93 5.37 11.54
N LEU A 59 12.40 4.85 10.40
CA LEU A 59 12.42 5.61 9.14
C LEU A 59 11.01 5.78 8.60
N LEU A 60 10.19 4.74 8.72
CA LEU A 60 8.77 4.78 8.37
C LEU A 60 8.03 5.81 9.22
N GLU A 61 8.24 5.84 10.54
CA GLU A 61 7.66 6.85 11.43
C GLU A 61 8.01 8.27 10.99
N SER A 62 9.29 8.53 10.71
CA SER A 62 9.75 9.83 10.22
C SER A 62 9.09 10.20 8.89
N LYS A 63 8.97 9.24 7.96
CA LYS A 63 8.35 9.50 6.65
C LYS A 63 6.84 9.72 6.76
N MET A 64 6.17 9.01 7.66
CA MET A 64 4.75 9.22 7.95
C MET A 64 4.49 10.58 8.56
N GLN A 65 5.35 11.05 9.48
CA GLN A 65 5.30 12.42 10.00
C GLN A 65 5.54 13.47 8.90
N GLU A 66 6.47 13.22 7.98
CA GLU A 66 6.70 14.11 6.84
C GLU A 66 5.47 14.21 5.92
N ILE A 67 4.80 13.07 5.64
CA ILE A 67 3.63 13.01 4.75
C ILE A 67 2.40 13.66 5.40
N PHE A 68 2.12 13.37 6.68
CA PHE A 68 0.87 13.77 7.33
C PHE A 68 1.01 14.91 8.35
N GLY A 69 2.22 15.44 8.54
CA GLY A 69 2.51 16.53 9.48
C GLY A 69 2.38 16.18 10.97
N SER A 70 1.91 14.97 11.33
CA SER A 70 1.80 14.53 12.72
C SER A 70 1.79 13.00 12.85
N MET A 71 2.14 12.49 14.04
CA MET A 71 1.99 11.06 14.41
C MET A 71 0.54 10.66 14.68
N ASN A 72 -0.34 11.61 15.01
CA ASN A 72 -1.76 11.38 15.30
C ASN A 72 -2.61 11.58 14.05
N HIS A 73 -2.13 11.13 12.89
CA HIS A 73 -2.87 11.31 11.65
C HIS A 73 -4.06 10.34 11.61
N HIS A 74 -5.25 10.87 11.34
CA HIS A 74 -6.51 10.14 11.39
C HIS A 74 -6.77 9.36 10.08
N TYR A 75 -5.72 8.82 9.43
CA TYR A 75 -5.80 8.25 8.08
C TYR A 75 -6.85 7.12 7.95
N HIS A 76 -7.12 6.39 9.04
CA HIS A 76 -8.20 5.40 9.13
C HIS A 76 -9.33 5.75 10.10
N GLN A 77 -9.23 6.88 10.80
CA GLN A 77 -10.36 7.36 11.58
C GLN A 77 -11.19 8.20 10.61
N GLN A 78 -12.28 7.64 10.11
CA GLN A 78 -13.32 8.48 9.52
C GLN A 78 -13.71 9.48 10.61
N PRO A 79 -13.44 10.79 10.47
CA PRO A 79 -14.16 11.71 11.31
C PRO A 79 -15.62 11.58 10.87
N ASP A 80 -16.54 11.50 11.82
CA ASP A 80 -17.97 11.74 11.61
C ASP A 80 -18.17 13.21 11.20
N ASN A 81 -17.50 13.66 10.13
CA ASN A 81 -17.55 15.03 9.65
C ASN A 81 -18.61 15.09 8.55
N PRO A 82 -19.80 15.66 8.84
CA PRO A 82 -20.91 15.69 7.91
C PRO A 82 -20.64 16.54 6.65
N ASP A 83 -19.57 17.36 6.67
CA ASP A 83 -19.29 18.33 5.61
C ASP A 83 -18.44 17.80 4.43
N GLY A 84 -17.95 16.56 4.47
CA GLY A 84 -17.36 15.85 3.31
C GLY A 84 -16.09 16.43 2.66
N ASN A 85 -15.69 17.67 2.98
CA ASN A 85 -14.63 18.42 2.30
C ASN A 85 -13.22 17.83 2.52
N ASN A 86 -12.92 17.33 3.73
CA ASN A 86 -11.58 16.83 4.08
C ASN A 86 -11.09 15.63 3.23
N PHE A 87 -12.01 14.83 2.68
CA PHE A 87 -11.62 13.64 1.90
C PHE A 87 -11.17 13.98 0.48
N LEU A 88 -11.72 15.05 -0.10
CA LEU A 88 -11.36 15.52 -1.44
C LEU A 88 -9.96 16.13 -1.43
N ASP A 89 -9.65 16.91 -0.39
CA ASP A 89 -8.35 17.56 -0.19
C ASP A 89 -7.23 16.53 -0.02
N MET A 90 -7.45 15.50 0.81
CA MET A 90 -6.45 14.43 1.01
C MET A 90 -6.18 13.64 -0.29
N LYS A 91 -7.21 13.37 -1.11
CA LYS A 91 -6.99 12.71 -2.41
C LYS A 91 -6.19 13.57 -3.37
N LEU A 92 -6.40 14.89 -3.35
CA LEU A 92 -5.67 15.82 -4.20
C LEU A 92 -4.22 15.94 -3.75
N GLU A 93 -3.97 16.01 -2.44
CA GLU A 93 -2.62 16.00 -1.85
C GLU A 93 -1.85 14.73 -2.21
N ILE A 94 -2.47 13.54 -2.07
CA ILE A 94 -1.86 12.27 -2.47
C ILE A 94 -1.48 12.28 -3.95
N LYS A 95 -2.32 12.84 -4.82
CA LYS A 95 -2.02 12.94 -6.26
C LYS A 95 -0.85 13.87 -6.55
N ASN A 96 -0.72 14.98 -5.80
CA ASN A 96 0.35 15.95 -6.02
C ASN A 96 1.69 15.49 -5.44
N GLU A 97 1.67 14.71 -4.35
CA GLU A 97 2.87 14.25 -3.64
C GLU A 97 3.04 12.73 -3.65
N TRP A 98 2.54 12.06 -4.69
CA TRP A 98 2.52 10.60 -4.78
C TRP A 98 3.90 9.94 -4.64
N TYR A 99 4.96 10.63 -5.03
CA TYR A 99 6.34 10.16 -4.89
C TYR A 99 6.72 9.92 -3.42
N LYS A 100 6.18 10.70 -2.47
CA LYS A 100 6.42 10.47 -1.03
C LYS A 100 5.85 9.12 -0.57
N PHE A 101 4.72 8.71 -1.13
CA PHE A 101 4.11 7.41 -0.85
C PHE A 101 4.84 6.25 -1.54
N VAL A 102 5.51 6.52 -2.68
CA VAL A 102 6.44 5.58 -3.30
C VAL A 102 7.67 5.39 -2.44
N GLU A 103 8.29 6.47 -1.96
CA GLU A 103 9.42 6.42 -1.04
C GLU A 103 9.08 5.67 0.25
N LEU A 104 7.88 5.87 0.81
CA LEU A 104 7.39 5.12 1.96
C LEU A 104 7.38 3.60 1.69
N ARG A 105 6.92 3.18 0.50
CA ARG A 105 6.94 1.77 0.07
C ARG A 105 8.35 1.26 -0.15
N ASP A 106 9.24 2.09 -0.70
CA ASP A 106 10.65 1.74 -0.88
C ASP A 106 11.35 1.52 0.48
N ILE A 107 11.11 2.38 1.47
CA ILE A 107 11.59 2.19 2.86
C ILE A 107 11.03 0.90 3.45
N ALA A 108 9.72 0.65 3.33
CA ALA A 108 9.09 -0.57 3.82
C ALA A 108 9.60 -1.85 3.12
N SER A 109 10.27 -1.70 1.97
CA SER A 109 10.91 -2.77 1.22
C SER A 109 12.39 -2.95 1.57
N GLY A 110 12.92 -2.28 2.59
CA GLY A 110 14.37 -2.27 2.89
C GLY A 110 15.01 -3.64 3.18
N PHE A 111 14.20 -4.65 3.50
CA PHE A 111 14.64 -6.05 3.63
C PHE A 111 14.86 -6.77 2.28
N MET A 112 14.35 -6.21 1.18
CA MET A 112 14.42 -6.81 -0.15
C MET A 112 15.75 -6.49 -0.82
N ASN A 113 16.36 -7.49 -1.47
CA ASN A 113 17.54 -7.25 -2.30
C ASN A 113 17.15 -6.58 -3.63
N LYS A 114 18.13 -5.98 -4.30
CA LYS A 114 17.96 -5.27 -5.57
C LYS A 114 17.21 -6.11 -6.63
N LYS A 115 17.62 -7.36 -6.82
CA LYS A 115 16.96 -8.26 -7.79
C LYS A 115 15.48 -8.47 -7.49
N SER A 116 15.12 -8.58 -6.22
CA SER A 116 13.72 -8.77 -5.80
C SER A 116 12.92 -7.49 -6.00
N LEU A 117 13.50 -6.33 -5.68
CA LEU A 117 12.90 -5.03 -5.96
C LEU A 117 12.67 -4.85 -7.47
N ASP A 118 13.67 -5.13 -8.31
CA ASP A 118 13.55 -4.99 -9.76
C ASP A 118 12.43 -5.87 -10.36
N ASN A 119 12.11 -7.00 -9.72
CA ASN A 119 11.06 -7.92 -10.17
C ASN A 119 9.65 -7.54 -9.68
N TRP A 120 9.53 -7.00 -8.47
CA TRP A 120 8.23 -6.83 -7.80
C TRP A 120 7.78 -5.38 -7.69
N ARG A 121 8.72 -4.44 -7.62
CA ARG A 121 8.41 -3.01 -7.61
C ARG A 121 7.71 -2.67 -8.91
N TYR A 122 6.63 -1.89 -8.79
CA TYR A 122 5.91 -1.40 -9.96
C TYR A 122 6.84 -0.57 -10.84
N SER A 123 6.63 -0.63 -12.16
CA SER A 123 7.31 0.27 -13.08
C SER A 123 6.95 1.73 -12.79
N GLU A 124 7.75 2.67 -13.28
CA GLU A 124 7.47 4.11 -13.12
C GLU A 124 6.08 4.48 -13.63
N ASP A 125 5.73 4.01 -14.83
CA ASP A 125 4.40 4.20 -15.41
C ASP A 125 3.28 3.61 -14.54
N GLN A 126 3.49 2.42 -14.00
CA GLN A 126 2.49 1.77 -13.16
C GLN A 126 2.32 2.49 -11.82
N MET A 127 3.39 3.04 -11.25
CA MET A 127 3.33 3.86 -10.02
C MET A 127 2.62 5.19 -10.27
N GLU A 128 3.00 5.93 -11.33
CA GLU A 128 2.39 7.21 -11.66
C GLU A 128 0.88 7.02 -11.90
N TYR A 129 0.50 6.03 -12.70
CA TYR A 129 -0.91 5.74 -12.94
C TYR A 129 -1.65 5.32 -11.66
N HIS A 130 -1.04 4.48 -10.81
CA HIS A 130 -1.67 4.00 -9.57
C HIS A 130 -2.11 5.14 -8.65
N TYR A 131 -1.28 6.17 -8.51
CA TYR A 131 -1.59 7.30 -7.61
C TYR A 131 -2.39 8.41 -8.30
N THR A 132 -2.03 8.77 -9.54
CA THR A 132 -2.71 9.88 -10.24
C THR A 132 -4.09 9.48 -10.76
N ASN A 133 -4.25 8.21 -11.14
CA ASN A 133 -5.40 7.70 -11.90
C ASN A 133 -5.70 8.57 -13.14
N SER A 134 -4.66 9.15 -13.76
CA SER A 134 -4.80 10.04 -14.90
C SER A 134 -5.17 9.26 -16.16
N ILE A 135 -6.39 9.50 -16.67
CA ILE A 135 -6.85 8.91 -17.94
C ILE A 135 -6.01 9.43 -19.11
N GLU A 136 -5.59 10.70 -19.07
CA GLU A 136 -4.72 11.28 -20.09
C GLU A 136 -3.37 10.57 -20.16
N PHE A 137 -2.78 10.31 -18.99
CA PHE A 137 -1.54 9.54 -18.89
C PHE A 137 -1.72 8.10 -19.40
N LEU A 138 -2.80 7.43 -19.01
CA LEU A 138 -3.12 6.09 -19.51
C LEU A 138 -3.24 6.06 -21.03
N ASN A 139 -3.94 7.03 -21.62
CA ASN A 139 -4.08 7.14 -23.07
C ASN A 139 -2.75 7.39 -23.77
N LYS A 140 -1.86 8.19 -23.16
CA LYS A 140 -0.50 8.40 -23.66
C LYS A 140 0.28 7.08 -23.70
N LEU A 141 0.24 6.29 -22.63
CA LEU A 141 0.90 4.98 -22.58
C LEU A 141 0.37 4.02 -23.65
N ILE A 142 -0.96 3.91 -23.79
CA ILE A 142 -1.60 3.08 -24.82
C ILE A 142 -1.12 3.46 -26.23
N ASN A 143 -0.99 4.76 -26.51
CA ASN A 143 -0.55 5.24 -27.82
C ASN A 143 0.93 4.99 -28.10
N LEU A 144 1.79 4.98 -27.09
CA LEU A 144 3.21 4.63 -27.24
C LEU A 144 3.36 3.16 -27.62
N THR A 145 2.70 2.26 -26.89
CA THR A 145 2.73 0.81 -27.16
C THR A 145 2.22 0.45 -28.55
N ARG A 146 1.23 1.19 -29.07
CA ARG A 146 0.70 0.99 -30.43
C ARG A 146 1.67 1.42 -31.55
N LYS A 147 2.63 2.30 -31.27
CA LYS A 147 3.63 2.75 -32.25
C LYS A 147 4.84 1.82 -32.35
N GLU A 148 5.04 0.97 -31.34
CA GLU A 148 6.15 0.03 -31.27
C GLU A 148 5.81 -1.36 -31.85
N ASN A 149 4.54 -1.57 -32.24
CA ASN A 149 4.02 -2.77 -32.91
C ASN A 149 3.55 -2.46 -34.32
#